data_AF-A0A3D2JAK2-F1
#
_entry.id   AF-A0A3D2JAK2-F1
#
_cell.length_a   1.000
_cell.length_b   1.000
_cell.length_c   1.000
_cell.angle_alpha   90.00
_cell.angle_beta   90.00
_cell.angle_gamma   90.00
#
_symmetry.space_group_name_H-M   'P 1'
#
loop_
_entity.id
_entity.type
_entity.pdbx_description
1 polymer ?
#
loop_
_entity_poly.entity_id
_entity_poly.type
_entity_poly.pdbx_seq_one_letter_code
_entity_poly.pdbx_strand_id
1 'polypeptide(L)'
;AGRIAGVLLVSSAQYNHFLSQSRVALVQGYADLMSLAFEPENFFDPNDIALCVMPWHNEQRIHFASFRQKVSDTIIRAAREEHPINNIQAEAIVWQELEEELIRLPVHKREM
;
A
#
# COMPACT_ATOMS: atom_id res chain seq x y z
N ALA A 1 19.62 0.49 -13.38
CA ALA A 1 19.97 0.22 -11.97
C ALA A 1 18.96 0.93 -11.10
N GLY A 2 18.43 0.29 -10.04
CA GLY A 2 17.44 0.91 -9.14
C GLY A 2 15.99 0.42 -9.28
N ARG A 3 15.72 -0.65 -10.04
CA ARG A 3 14.40 -1.30 -10.06
C ARG A 3 14.27 -2.29 -8.90
N ILE A 4 13.06 -2.52 -8.42
CA ILE A 4 12.76 -3.27 -7.20
C ILE A 4 11.82 -4.43 -7.54
N ALA A 5 12.20 -5.67 -7.20
CA ALA A 5 11.30 -6.83 -7.30
C ALA A 5 10.51 -7.09 -6.00
N GLY A 6 10.92 -6.47 -4.88
CA GLY A 6 10.26 -6.60 -3.59
C GLY A 6 11.15 -6.19 -2.43
N VAL A 7 10.78 -6.65 -1.23
CA VAL A 7 11.52 -6.38 0.02
C VAL A 7 11.83 -7.70 0.72
N LEU A 8 13.08 -7.87 1.16
CA LEU A 8 13.49 -8.97 2.03
C LEU A 8 13.38 -8.54 3.50
N LEU A 9 12.42 -9.11 4.23
CA LEU A 9 12.30 -8.91 5.67
C LEU A 9 13.09 -10.00 6.41
N VAL A 10 14.02 -9.58 7.26
CA VAL A 10 14.77 -10.48 8.14
C VAL A 10 14.54 -10.07 9.59
N SER A 11 14.21 -11.03 10.45
CA SER A 11 13.94 -10.80 11.86
C SER A 11 14.68 -11.82 12.74
N SER A 12 14.96 -11.42 13.98
CA SER A 12 15.58 -12.28 14.98
C SER A 12 15.05 -11.92 16.37
N ALA A 13 14.80 -12.94 17.18
CA ALA A 13 14.43 -12.76 18.58
C ALA A 13 15.63 -12.36 19.47
N GLN A 14 16.86 -12.46 18.94
CA GLN A 14 18.06 -12.11 19.69
C GLN A 14 18.31 -10.60 19.59
N TYR A 15 18.49 -9.96 20.75
CA TYR A 15 18.85 -8.55 20.82
C TYR A 15 20.17 -8.29 20.08
N ASN A 16 20.23 -7.17 19.36
CA ASN A 16 21.43 -6.74 18.62
C ASN A 16 21.96 -7.74 17.58
N HIS A 17 21.15 -8.71 17.15
CA HIS A 17 21.60 -9.79 16.26
C HIS A 17 22.22 -9.28 14.95
N PHE A 18 21.72 -8.19 14.38
CA PHE A 18 22.19 -7.65 13.09
C PHE A 18 23.18 -6.49 13.21
N LEU A 19 23.75 -6.22 14.40
CA LEU A 19 24.79 -5.18 14.53
C LEU A 19 26.11 -5.56 13.86
N SER A 20 26.37 -6.86 13.70
CA SER A 20 27.60 -7.33 13.06
C SER A 20 27.54 -7.15 11.55
N GLN A 21 28.55 -6.50 10.97
CA GLN A 21 28.66 -6.27 9.53
C GLN A 21 28.64 -7.58 8.72
N SER A 22 29.20 -8.68 9.24
CA SER A 22 29.18 -9.97 8.55
C SER A 22 27.77 -10.53 8.39
N ARG A 23 26.87 -10.27 9.37
CA ARG A 23 25.47 -10.69 9.28
C ARG A 23 24.68 -9.81 8.31
N VAL A 24 24.96 -8.51 8.27
CA VAL A 24 24.36 -7.61 7.27
C VAL A 24 24.80 -8.01 5.86
N ALA A 25 26.08 -8.32 5.67
CA ALA A 25 26.61 -8.81 4.40
C ALA A 25 25.97 -10.14 3.97
N LEU A 26 25.69 -11.03 4.93
CA LEU A 26 24.98 -12.28 4.65
C LEU A 26 23.55 -12.02 4.16
N VAL A 27 22.82 -11.09 4.80
CA VAL A 27 21.47 -10.70 4.36
C VAL A 27 21.51 -10.12 2.94
N GLN A 28 22.50 -9.29 2.63
CA GLN A 28 22.68 -8.78 1.26
C GLN A 28 22.93 -9.92 0.27
N GLY A 29 23.81 -10.87 0.59
CA GLY A 29 24.08 -12.03 -0.26
C GLY A 29 22.83 -12.88 -0.52
N TYR A 30 21.95 -13.05 0.47
CA TYR A 30 20.66 -13.70 0.26
C TYR A 30 19.74 -12.90 -0.66
N ALA A 31 19.67 -11.59 -0.49
CA ALA A 31 18.89 -10.73 -1.38
C ALA A 31 19.40 -10.80 -2.83
N ASP A 32 20.71 -10.78 -3.03
CA ASP A 32 21.34 -10.89 -4.34
C ASP A 32 21.03 -12.27 -4.98
N LEU A 33 21.14 -13.35 -4.21
CA LEU A 33 20.80 -14.70 -4.70
C LEU A 33 19.31 -14.83 -5.04
N MET A 34 18.42 -14.27 -4.21
CA MET A 34 16.99 -14.26 -4.50
C MET A 34 16.68 -13.46 -5.76
N SER A 35 17.40 -12.37 -6.03
CA SER A 35 17.21 -11.56 -7.24
C SER A 35 17.39 -12.37 -8.53
N LEU A 36 18.23 -13.39 -8.52
CA LEU A 36 18.46 -14.28 -9.66
C LEU A 36 17.26 -15.19 -9.98
N ALA A 37 16.34 -15.37 -9.03
CA ALA A 37 15.13 -16.16 -9.23
C ALA A 37 14.01 -15.39 -9.95
N PHE A 38 14.17 -14.08 -10.16
CA PHE A 38 13.18 -13.23 -10.80
C PHE A 38 13.60 -12.85 -12.22
N GLU A 39 12.66 -12.90 -13.16
CA GLU A 39 12.87 -12.37 -14.50
C GLU A 39 12.96 -10.83 -14.46
N PRO A 40 13.72 -10.18 -15.37
CA PRO A 40 13.89 -8.73 -15.41
C PRO A 40 12.58 -7.92 -15.43
N GLU A 41 11.52 -8.47 -15.99
CA GLU A 41 10.18 -7.88 -16.11
C GLU A 41 9.47 -7.78 -14.75
N ASN A 42 9.87 -8.60 -13.78
CA ASN A 42 9.33 -8.60 -12.42
C ASN A 42 9.98 -7.56 -11.51
N PHE A 43 10.88 -6.73 -12.04
CA PHE A 43 11.45 -5.60 -11.31
C PHE A 43 10.71 -4.32 -11.71
N PHE A 44 10.18 -3.57 -10.76
CA PHE A 44 9.39 -2.36 -10.99
C PHE A 44 10.24 -1.09 -10.83
N ASP A 45 9.86 0.01 -11.50
CA ASP A 45 10.41 1.31 -11.11
C ASP A 45 9.92 1.64 -9.69
N PRO A 46 10.75 2.19 -8.79
CA PRO A 46 10.30 2.54 -7.45
C PRO A 46 9.06 3.45 -7.43
N ASN A 47 8.89 4.32 -8.44
CA ASN A 47 7.72 5.19 -8.53
C ASN A 47 6.43 4.42 -8.87
N ASP A 48 6.54 3.28 -9.55
CA ASP A 48 5.38 2.43 -9.90
C ASP A 48 4.81 1.70 -8.68
N ILE A 49 5.64 1.50 -7.65
CA ILE A 49 5.28 0.78 -6.41
C ILE A 49 5.39 1.67 -5.17
N ALA A 50 5.53 2.99 -5.37
CA ALA A 50 5.62 3.95 -4.29
C ALA A 50 4.27 4.07 -3.59
N LEU A 51 4.14 3.41 -2.44
CA LEU A 51 2.98 3.55 -1.59
C LEU A 51 3.02 4.91 -0.87
N CYS A 52 1.90 5.63 -0.88
CA CYS A 52 1.76 6.84 -0.08
C CYS A 52 1.57 6.51 1.41
N VAL A 53 2.01 7.41 2.27
CA VAL A 53 1.81 7.26 3.72
C VAL A 53 0.35 7.59 4.04
N MET A 54 -0.36 6.61 4.61
CA MET A 54 -1.73 6.80 5.05
C MET A 54 -1.78 7.48 6.43
N PRO A 55 -2.81 8.29 6.71
CA PRO A 55 -3.07 8.86 8.03
C PRO A 55 -3.35 7.75 9.07
N TRP A 56 -3.39 8.06 10.35
CA TRP A 56 -3.57 7.02 11.37
C TRP A 56 -4.96 6.39 11.31
N HIS A 57 -5.07 5.15 11.79
CA HIS A 57 -6.33 4.39 11.73
C HIS A 57 -7.52 5.14 12.35
N ASN A 58 -7.33 5.91 13.41
CA ASN A 58 -8.39 6.73 14.03
C ASN A 58 -8.89 7.84 13.10
N GLU A 59 -8.00 8.47 12.33
CA GLU A 59 -8.35 9.49 11.33
C GLU A 59 -9.06 8.82 10.14
N GLN A 60 -8.51 7.71 9.61
CA GLN A 60 -9.12 6.95 8.51
C GLN A 60 -10.56 6.50 8.83
N ARG A 61 -10.81 6.08 10.07
CA ARG A 61 -12.09 5.53 10.51
C ARG A 61 -13.26 6.51 10.33
N ILE A 62 -12.99 7.82 10.39
CA ILE A 62 -13.99 8.87 10.17
C ILE A 62 -14.46 8.85 8.71
N HIS A 63 -13.54 8.66 7.77
CA HIS A 63 -13.85 8.59 6.34
C HIS A 63 -14.60 7.30 5.99
N PHE A 64 -14.22 6.17 6.60
CA PHE A 64 -14.85 4.87 6.37
C PHE A 64 -16.27 4.76 6.95
N ALA A 65 -16.64 5.59 7.93
CA ALA A 65 -17.98 5.54 8.55
C ALA A 65 -19.11 5.75 7.52
N SER A 66 -18.84 6.51 6.45
CA SER A 66 -19.81 6.80 5.38
C SER A 66 -19.72 5.86 4.17
N PHE A 67 -18.88 4.83 4.22
CA PHE A 67 -18.59 3.97 3.05
C PHE A 67 -19.84 3.40 2.38
N ARG A 68 -20.73 2.75 3.16
CA ARG A 68 -21.97 2.15 2.61
C ARG A 68 -22.91 3.18 1.98
N GLN A 69 -22.94 4.38 2.55
CA GLN A 69 -23.71 5.49 2.00
C GLN A 69 -23.11 5.94 0.65
N LYS A 70 -21.79 6.18 0.60
CA LYS A 70 -21.07 6.55 -0.63
C LYS A 70 -21.28 5.51 -1.75
N VAL A 71 -21.25 4.22 -1.42
CA VAL A 71 -21.51 3.13 -2.40
C VAL A 71 -22.94 3.21 -2.95
N SER A 72 -23.92 3.38 -2.07
CA SER A 72 -25.33 3.50 -2.48
C SER A 72 -25.55 4.72 -3.37
N ASP A 73 -24.97 5.86 -3.00
CA ASP A 73 -25.04 7.10 -3.77
C ASP A 73 -24.37 6.96 -5.14
N THR A 74 -23.24 6.23 -5.21
CA THR A 74 -22.52 5.96 -6.47
C THR A 74 -23.35 5.10 -7.41
N ILE A 75 -24.03 4.06 -6.91
CA ILE A 75 -24.96 3.24 -7.71
C ILE A 75 -26.12 4.09 -8.24
N ILE A 76 -26.74 4.91 -7.39
CA ILE A 76 -27.86 5.77 -7.77
C ILE A 76 -27.42 6.79 -8.84
N ARG A 77 -26.24 7.41 -8.67
CA ARG A 77 -25.66 8.35 -9.64
C ARG A 77 -25.42 7.68 -10.99
N ALA A 78 -24.76 6.53 -10.99
CA ALA A 78 -24.46 5.77 -12.19
C ALA A 78 -25.73 5.33 -12.95
N ALA A 79 -26.79 4.94 -12.24
CA ALA A 79 -28.08 4.63 -12.83
C ALA A 79 -28.75 5.84 -13.49
N ARG A 80 -28.60 7.05 -12.93
CA ARG A 80 -29.12 8.30 -13.52
C ARG A 80 -28.35 8.74 -14.75
N GLU A 81 -27.07 8.42 -14.83
CA GLU A 81 -26.18 8.73 -15.96
C GLU A 81 -26.26 7.67 -17.08
N GLU A 82 -27.31 6.83 -17.08
CA GLU A 82 -27.53 5.74 -18.03
C GLU A 82 -26.38 4.71 -18.08
N HIS A 83 -25.57 4.65 -17.03
CA HIS A 83 -24.43 3.74 -16.90
C HIS A 83 -24.52 2.90 -15.62
N PRO A 84 -25.53 2.05 -15.47
CA PRO A 84 -25.74 1.30 -14.24
C PRO A 84 -24.57 0.36 -13.96
N ILE A 85 -24.02 0.47 -12.76
CA ILE A 85 -22.93 -0.38 -12.26
C ILE A 85 -23.44 -1.32 -11.17
N ASN A 86 -22.75 -2.44 -10.99
CA ASN A 86 -23.04 -3.36 -9.91
C ASN A 86 -22.36 -2.92 -8.59
N ASN A 87 -22.69 -3.58 -7.49
CA ASN A 87 -22.14 -3.25 -6.18
C ASN A 87 -20.60 -3.39 -6.11
N ILE A 88 -20.02 -4.36 -6.81
CA ILE A 88 -18.56 -4.58 -6.81
C ILE A 88 -17.84 -3.39 -7.48
N GLN A 89 -18.37 -2.93 -8.62
CA GLN A 89 -17.86 -1.76 -9.33
C GLN A 89 -18.01 -0.48 -8.51
N ALA A 90 -19.17 -0.30 -7.86
CA ALA A 90 -19.41 0.85 -7.00
C ALA A 90 -18.47 0.86 -5.78
N GLU A 91 -18.26 -0.29 -5.13
CA GLU A 91 -17.29 -0.42 -4.03
C GLU A 91 -15.87 -0.07 -4.49
N ALA A 92 -15.44 -0.56 -5.67
CA ALA A 92 -14.12 -0.24 -6.21
C ALA A 92 -13.90 1.26 -6.44
N ILE A 93 -14.91 1.94 -7.01
CA ILE A 93 -14.86 3.40 -7.23
C ILE A 93 -14.75 4.15 -5.90
N VAL A 94 -15.61 3.80 -4.92
CA VAL A 94 -15.59 4.45 -3.61
C VAL A 94 -14.27 4.20 -2.87
N TRP A 95 -13.66 3.03 -3.03
CA TRP A 95 -12.34 2.76 -2.47
C TRP A 95 -11.26 3.67 -3.07
N GLN A 96 -11.27 3.85 -4.39
CA GLN A 96 -10.31 4.73 -5.06
C GLN A 96 -10.52 6.19 -4.66
N GLU A 97 -11.77 6.67 -4.58
CA GLU A 97 -12.08 8.02 -4.09
C GLU A 97 -11.59 8.23 -2.65
N LEU A 98 -11.81 7.24 -1.76
CA LEU A 98 -11.34 7.31 -0.37
C LEU A 98 -9.82 7.29 -0.26
N GLU A 99 -9.14 6.48 -1.07
CA GLU A 99 -7.68 6.47 -1.14
C GLU A 99 -7.14 7.85 -1.53
N GLU A 100 -7.68 8.46 -2.59
CA GLU A 100 -7.29 9.81 -3.02
C GLU A 100 -7.56 10.88 -1.94
N GLU A 101 -8.68 10.77 -1.22
CA GLU A 101 -9.00 11.64 -0.09
C GLU A 101 -7.96 11.48 1.04
N LEU A 102 -7.65 10.24 1.41
CA LEU A 102 -6.78 9.93 2.55
C LEU A 102 -5.31 10.26 2.28
N ILE A 103 -4.82 10.04 1.06
CA ILE A 103 -3.44 10.36 0.65
C ILE A 103 -3.17 11.88 0.74
N ARG A 104 -4.20 12.71 0.58
CA ARG A 104 -4.07 14.18 0.68
C ARG A 104 -4.09 14.70 2.11
N LEU A 105 -4.41 13.85 3.10
CA LEU A 105 -4.44 14.28 4.49
C LEU A 105 -3.02 14.39 5.05
N PRO A 106 -2.74 15.42 5.86
CA PRO A 106 -1.45 15.51 6.55
C PRO A 106 -1.32 14.36 7.54
N VAL A 107 -0.19 13.65 7.47
CA VAL A 107 0.14 12.60 8.44
C VAL A 107 0.63 13.26 9.71
N HIS A 108 -0.26 13.41 10.70
CA HIS A 108 0.13 13.91 12.02
C HIS A 108 1.05 12.91 12.72
N LYS A 109 2.00 13.38 13.53
CA LYS A 109 2.76 12.47 14.40
C LYS A 109 1.81 11.89 15.44
N ARG A 110 1.93 10.59 15.70
CA ARG A 110 1.26 9.93 16.83
C ARG A 110 1.68 10.64 18.11
N GLU A 111 0.78 11.36 18.77
CA GLU A 111 1.00 11.75 20.17
C GLU A 111 1.03 10.44 20.98
N MET A 112 2.20 10.11 21.53
CA MET A 112 2.41 8.94 22.38
C MET A 112 2.10 9.26 23.83
#